data_AF-A0A352LQT0-F1
#
_entry.id   AF-A0A352LQT0-F1
#
_cell.length_a   1.000
_cell.length_b   1.000
_cell.length_c   1.000
_cell.angle_alpha   90.00
_cell.angle_beta   90.00
_cell.angle_gamma   90.00
#
_symmetry.space_group_name_H-M   'P 1'
#
loop_
_entity.id
_entity.type
_entity.pdbx_description
1 polymer ?
#
loop_
_entity_poly.entity_id
_entity_poly.type
_entity_poly.pdbx_seq_one_letter_code
_entity_poly.pdbx_strand_id
1 'polypeptide(L)'
;MDKSWLPSKKLVLSFSTLAILLLGSVAVSELFNKQNVYLGENNSVKVAELRGSFSEKDTDGDGLMDWEESLWKTDINNTDTDGDGTNDGDEILQKRNPVVAGPDDLLKGEILSDDNFFKYTDEENLTETDKLSRDLLVGYLSMKKNGSFEENKTQFIQSLSQDVTEISKEKSGKFYTSTDINIIDNNKKSDIETYKKNFIGIMMFSNDPSQDISIFRDALQNESSKEISKLDSSISLYEYMMEKLLDIKVPSSLLQSHLIIVNSFDDMIEGTKKMRNVMIDPIGGLSGINLRIASEEVFLVGLNKLNDILEK
;
A
#
# COMPACT_ATOMS: atom_id res chain seq x y z
N MET A 1 35.45 -14.26 35.60
CA MET A 1 35.45 -13.69 34.24
C MET A 1 34.85 -12.31 34.34
N ASP A 2 35.71 -11.31 34.19
CA ASP A 2 35.41 -9.90 34.36
C ASP A 2 34.65 -9.40 33.10
N LYS A 3 33.46 -8.79 33.29
CA LYS A 3 32.57 -8.35 32.20
C LYS A 3 32.88 -6.91 31.80
N SER A 4 34.16 -6.60 31.61
CA SER A 4 34.66 -5.25 31.35
C SER A 4 34.62 -4.81 29.87
N TRP A 5 34.18 -5.67 28.94
CA TRP A 5 34.11 -5.29 27.51
C TRP A 5 32.76 -4.71 27.06
N LEU A 6 31.65 -4.92 27.78
CA LEU A 6 30.35 -4.44 27.30
C LEU A 6 30.29 -2.90 27.31
N PRO A 7 30.00 -2.25 26.18
CA PRO A 7 29.90 -0.80 26.12
C PRO A 7 28.81 -0.31 27.08
N SER A 8 29.09 0.76 27.83
CA SER A 8 28.17 1.29 28.83
C SER A 8 26.80 1.59 28.20
N LYS A 9 25.70 1.46 28.96
CA LYS A 9 24.33 1.74 28.45
C LYS A 9 24.18 3.12 27.78
N LYS A 10 25.05 4.08 28.12
CA LYS A 10 25.11 5.41 27.48
C LYS A 10 25.74 5.39 26.08
N LEU A 11 26.68 4.48 25.81
CA LEU A 11 27.32 4.29 24.50
C LEU A 11 26.41 3.58 23.49
N VAL A 12 25.60 2.62 23.96
CA VAL A 12 24.58 1.96 23.12
C VAL A 12 23.45 2.95 22.76
N LEU A 13 23.08 3.86 23.68
CA LEU A 13 22.14 4.94 23.39
C LEU A 13 22.69 5.92 22.34
N SER A 14 23.98 6.27 22.39
CA SER A 14 24.56 7.22 21.43
C SER A 14 24.69 6.66 20.01
N PHE A 15 24.88 5.35 19.84
CA PHE A 15 24.92 4.72 18.52
C PHE A 15 23.51 4.49 17.93
N SER A 16 22.51 4.23 18.77
CA SER A 16 21.11 4.13 18.33
C SER A 16 20.54 5.51 17.93
N THR A 17 20.93 6.60 18.61
CA THR A 17 20.56 7.96 18.18
C THR A 17 21.24 8.40 16.88
N LEU A 18 22.46 7.93 16.58
CA LEU A 18 23.17 8.30 15.35
C LEU A 18 22.65 7.53 14.11
N ALA A 19 22.20 6.28 14.29
CA ALA A 19 21.54 5.51 13.24
C ALA A 19 20.15 6.06 12.88
N ILE A 20 19.42 6.61 13.86
CA ILE A 20 18.14 7.31 13.64
C ILE A 20 18.35 8.67 12.97
N LEU A 21 19.45 9.37 13.26
CA LEU A 21 19.76 10.67 12.62
C LEU A 21 20.25 10.57 11.17
N LEU A 22 20.84 9.44 10.75
CA LEU A 22 21.24 9.19 9.35
C LEU A 22 20.07 8.73 8.46
N LEU A 23 18.98 8.22 9.05
CA LEU A 23 17.68 8.06 8.38
C LEU A 23 16.87 9.36 8.37
N GLY A 24 17.14 10.27 9.31
CA GLY A 24 16.40 11.52 9.51
C GLY A 24 16.63 12.61 8.46
N SER A 25 17.75 12.66 7.74
CA SER A 25 18.01 13.75 6.78
C SER A 25 17.39 13.54 5.39
N VAL A 26 17.13 12.28 5.01
CA VAL A 26 16.27 11.94 3.85
C VAL A 26 14.79 12.03 4.25
N ALA A 27 14.47 11.70 5.51
CA ALA A 27 13.12 11.83 6.04
C ALA A 27 12.60 13.26 6.04
N VAL A 28 13.41 14.31 6.32
CA VAL A 28 12.86 15.69 6.39
C VAL A 28 12.35 16.20 5.03
N SER A 29 13.03 15.96 3.91
CA SER A 29 12.51 16.34 2.58
C SER A 29 11.38 15.45 2.10
N GLU A 30 11.38 14.15 2.44
CA GLU A 30 10.24 13.24 2.19
C GLU A 30 9.03 13.56 3.09
N LEU A 31 9.23 14.05 4.32
CA LEU A 31 8.17 14.42 5.28
C LEU A 31 7.45 15.71 4.87
N PHE A 32 8.17 16.71 4.33
CA PHE A 32 7.54 17.90 3.76
C PHE A 32 6.72 17.58 2.50
N ASN A 33 7.20 16.68 1.64
CA ASN A 33 6.43 16.19 0.49
C ASN A 33 5.20 15.38 0.93
N LYS A 34 5.35 14.48 1.92
CA LYS A 34 4.24 13.72 2.51
C LYS A 34 3.18 14.65 3.11
N GLN A 35 3.56 15.68 3.86
CA GLN A 35 2.61 16.63 4.45
C GLN A 35 1.67 17.29 3.43
N ASN A 36 2.15 17.64 2.23
CA ASN A 36 1.32 18.22 1.18
C ASN A 36 0.31 17.22 0.61
N VAL A 37 0.68 15.92 0.54
CA VAL A 37 -0.24 14.82 0.18
C VAL A 37 -1.40 14.72 1.18
N TYR A 38 -1.15 14.96 2.48
CA TYR A 38 -2.17 14.89 3.55
C TYR A 38 -3.05 16.16 3.69
N LEU A 39 -2.77 17.23 2.94
CA LEU A 39 -3.49 18.50 2.98
C LEU A 39 -4.31 18.79 1.70
N GLY A 40 -4.23 17.91 0.69
CA GLY A 40 -5.07 18.00 -0.51
C GLY A 40 -4.52 18.96 -1.58
N GLU A 41 -3.28 19.42 -1.45
CA GLU A 41 -2.55 20.03 -2.55
C GLU A 41 -2.03 18.91 -3.46
N ASN A 42 -2.88 18.50 -4.40
CA ASN A 42 -2.57 17.53 -5.45
C ASN A 42 -1.35 17.99 -6.26
N ASN A 43 -0.17 17.49 -5.91
CA ASN A 43 0.88 17.19 -6.87
C ASN A 43 0.93 15.68 -7.15
N SER A 44 -0.25 15.07 -7.29
CA SER A 44 -0.45 13.73 -7.87
C SER A 44 -0.30 13.75 -9.40
N VAL A 45 0.71 14.46 -9.89
CA VAL A 45 1.13 14.42 -11.30
C VAL A 45 2.57 13.95 -11.31
N LYS A 46 2.74 12.65 -11.60
CA LYS A 46 3.96 11.88 -11.96
C LYS A 46 4.18 10.57 -11.16
N VAL A 47 3.13 9.81 -10.91
CA VAL A 47 3.29 8.37 -10.59
C VAL A 47 2.53 7.48 -11.60
N ALA A 48 1.55 8.03 -12.32
CA ALA A 48 0.86 7.34 -13.41
C ALA A 48 1.71 7.11 -14.68
N GLU A 49 2.87 7.75 -14.83
CA GLU A 49 3.69 7.65 -16.06
C GLU A 49 4.75 6.54 -16.04
N LEU A 50 4.83 5.73 -14.97
CA LEU A 50 5.76 4.59 -14.89
C LEU A 50 5.08 3.25 -14.53
N ARG A 51 3.76 3.23 -14.28
CA ARG A 51 3.00 2.01 -13.97
C ARG A 51 2.98 0.99 -15.13
N GLY A 52 2.95 1.47 -16.37
CA GLY A 52 2.70 0.62 -17.54
C GLY A 52 3.93 0.27 -18.37
N SER A 53 4.90 -0.50 -17.84
CA SER A 53 6.08 -0.86 -18.66
C SER A 53 6.12 -2.31 -19.18
N PHE A 54 5.21 -3.21 -18.76
CA PHE A 54 5.09 -4.51 -19.43
C PHE A 54 3.75 -5.23 -19.26
N SER A 55 3.06 -5.13 -18.13
CA SER A 55 1.89 -5.97 -17.80
C SER A 55 0.51 -5.36 -18.07
N GLU A 56 0.44 -4.06 -18.36
CA GLU A 56 -0.82 -3.34 -18.65
C GLU A 56 -0.95 -2.93 -20.12
N LYS A 57 -0.01 -3.36 -20.97
CA LYS A 57 0.01 -3.00 -22.39
C LYS A 57 -0.83 -4.01 -23.15
N ASP A 58 -1.80 -3.51 -23.90
CA ASP A 58 -2.65 -4.22 -24.85
C ASP A 58 -2.58 -3.44 -26.17
N THR A 59 -1.79 -3.95 -27.11
CA THR A 59 -1.37 -3.20 -28.30
C THR A 59 -2.44 -3.11 -29.36
N ASP A 60 -3.25 -4.16 -29.51
CA ASP A 60 -4.31 -4.23 -30.50
C ASP A 60 -5.71 -3.99 -29.90
N GLY A 61 -5.82 -3.97 -28.58
CA GLY A 61 -7.02 -3.54 -27.85
C GLY A 61 -8.11 -4.59 -27.84
N ASP A 62 -7.75 -5.87 -27.96
CA ASP A 62 -8.70 -6.99 -28.00
C ASP A 62 -9.12 -7.47 -26.60
N GLY A 63 -8.48 -6.94 -25.55
CA GLY A 63 -8.72 -7.29 -24.15
C GLY A 63 -7.80 -8.39 -23.61
N LEU A 64 -6.85 -8.89 -24.40
CA LEU A 64 -5.77 -9.80 -24.01
C LEU A 64 -4.47 -9.01 -23.93
N MET A 65 -3.87 -8.88 -22.75
CA MET A 65 -2.66 -8.04 -22.61
C MET A 65 -1.48 -8.63 -23.41
N ASP A 66 -0.57 -7.80 -23.94
CA ASP A 66 0.63 -8.18 -24.73
C ASP A 66 1.42 -9.37 -24.12
N TRP A 67 1.46 -9.41 -22.79
CA TRP A 67 2.14 -10.46 -22.05
C TRP A 67 1.36 -11.77 -22.00
N GLU A 68 0.04 -11.72 -21.92
CA GLU A 68 -0.87 -12.87 -22.03
C GLU A 68 -0.79 -13.43 -23.45
N GLU A 69 -0.77 -12.56 -24.46
CA GLU A 69 -0.64 -12.96 -25.85
C GLU A 69 0.63 -13.75 -26.12
N SER A 70 1.75 -13.34 -25.50
CA SER A 70 3.00 -14.09 -25.56
C SER A 70 2.91 -15.50 -24.95
N LEU A 71 2.01 -15.71 -23.98
CA LEU A 71 1.76 -17.01 -23.34
C LEU A 71 0.80 -17.87 -24.16
N TRP A 72 -0.26 -17.26 -24.70
CA TRP A 72 -1.26 -17.88 -25.57
C TRP A 72 -0.77 -18.13 -27.00
N LYS A 73 0.34 -17.48 -27.37
CA LYS A 73 0.97 -17.50 -28.70
C LYS A 73 0.12 -16.80 -29.76
N THR A 74 -0.61 -15.78 -29.34
CA THR A 74 -1.34 -14.85 -30.22
C THR A 74 -0.40 -13.74 -30.71
N ASP A 75 -0.86 -12.95 -31.68
CA ASP A 75 -0.10 -11.84 -32.26
C ASP A 75 -0.58 -10.50 -31.69
N ILE A 76 0.35 -9.86 -30.97
CA ILE A 76 0.20 -8.55 -30.31
C ILE A 76 -0.30 -7.41 -31.21
N ASN A 77 -0.31 -7.58 -32.53
CA ASN A 77 -0.80 -6.57 -33.46
C ASN A 77 -2.08 -7.00 -34.20
N ASN A 78 -2.72 -8.08 -33.77
CA ASN A 78 -3.83 -8.70 -34.46
C ASN A 78 -4.86 -9.27 -33.49
N THR A 79 -5.98 -8.57 -33.39
CA THR A 79 -7.06 -8.87 -32.43
C THR A 79 -7.69 -10.25 -32.59
N ASP A 80 -7.47 -10.95 -33.71
CA ASP A 80 -8.00 -12.27 -34.06
C ASP A 80 -6.89 -13.05 -34.77
N THR A 81 -6.08 -13.78 -34.00
CA THR A 81 -4.83 -14.39 -34.47
C THR A 81 -5.06 -15.46 -35.53
N ASP A 82 -6.14 -16.23 -35.42
CA ASP A 82 -6.42 -17.34 -36.34
C ASP A 82 -7.41 -16.99 -37.46
N GLY A 83 -8.02 -15.80 -37.40
CA GLY A 83 -8.84 -15.21 -38.44
C GLY A 83 -10.23 -15.82 -38.55
N ASP A 84 -10.77 -16.37 -37.47
CA ASP A 84 -12.10 -17.01 -37.46
C ASP A 84 -13.28 -16.04 -37.25
N GLY A 85 -12.97 -14.80 -36.90
CA GLY A 85 -13.94 -13.73 -36.64
C GLY A 85 -14.27 -13.52 -35.15
N THR A 86 -13.56 -14.16 -34.23
CA THR A 86 -13.63 -13.94 -32.78
C THR A 86 -12.32 -13.31 -32.31
N ASN A 87 -12.39 -12.36 -31.38
CA ASN A 87 -11.16 -11.79 -30.83
C ASN A 87 -10.46 -12.76 -29.88
N ASP A 88 -9.13 -12.74 -29.81
CA ASP A 88 -8.34 -13.68 -28.99
C ASP A 88 -8.73 -13.60 -27.50
N GLY A 89 -8.87 -12.37 -26.97
CA GLY A 89 -9.35 -12.12 -25.60
C GLY A 89 -10.75 -12.71 -25.32
N ASP A 90 -11.68 -12.56 -26.27
CA ASP A 90 -13.04 -13.12 -26.17
C ASP A 90 -13.04 -14.65 -26.19
N GLU A 91 -12.14 -15.26 -26.95
CA GLU A 91 -11.98 -16.70 -27.00
C GLU A 91 -11.47 -17.26 -25.67
N ILE A 92 -10.47 -16.62 -25.06
CA ILE A 92 -9.98 -17.01 -23.74
C ILE A 92 -11.09 -16.98 -22.70
N LEU A 93 -11.87 -15.89 -22.65
CA LEU A 93 -13.03 -15.76 -21.76
C LEU A 93 -14.07 -16.88 -21.99
N GLN A 94 -14.20 -17.34 -23.23
CA GLN A 94 -15.10 -18.42 -23.63
C GLN A 94 -14.50 -19.83 -23.49
N LYS A 95 -13.28 -19.96 -22.93
CA LYS A 95 -12.53 -21.24 -22.82
C LYS A 95 -12.22 -21.86 -24.19
N ARG A 96 -12.01 -21.03 -25.20
CA ARG A 96 -11.62 -21.34 -26.58
C ARG A 96 -10.12 -21.08 -26.79
N ASN A 97 -9.56 -21.59 -27.88
CA ASN A 97 -8.13 -21.56 -28.15
C ASN A 97 -7.84 -20.56 -29.28
N PRO A 98 -7.21 -19.41 -28.99
CA PRO A 98 -7.12 -18.28 -29.92
C PRO A 98 -6.11 -18.46 -31.06
N VAL A 99 -5.60 -19.67 -31.25
CA VAL A 99 -4.69 -20.01 -32.34
C VAL A 99 -5.22 -21.17 -33.18
N VAL A 100 -6.48 -21.53 -33.01
CA VAL A 100 -7.16 -22.62 -33.70
C VAL A 100 -8.53 -22.15 -34.15
N ALA A 101 -8.66 -21.84 -35.44
CA ALA A 101 -9.91 -21.32 -35.97
C ALA A 101 -11.12 -22.20 -35.59
N GLY A 102 -12.14 -21.55 -35.04
CA GLY A 102 -13.38 -22.16 -34.60
C GLY A 102 -14.16 -22.86 -35.73
N PRO A 103 -15.17 -23.66 -35.36
CA PRO A 103 -15.82 -23.73 -34.04
C PRO A 103 -15.35 -24.88 -33.12
N ASP A 104 -14.33 -25.65 -33.53
CA ASP A 104 -13.87 -26.87 -32.83
C ASP A 104 -12.59 -26.65 -32.01
N ASP A 105 -12.55 -25.54 -31.30
CA ASP A 105 -11.35 -24.92 -30.74
C ASP A 105 -11.35 -24.79 -29.20
N LEU A 106 -12.32 -25.43 -28.53
CA LEU A 106 -12.36 -25.50 -27.08
C LEU A 106 -11.02 -25.97 -26.48
N LEU A 107 -10.55 -25.25 -25.45
CA LEU A 107 -9.37 -25.63 -24.67
C LEU A 107 -9.58 -27.03 -24.06
N LYS A 108 -8.52 -27.85 -24.02
CA LYS A 108 -8.55 -29.22 -23.48
C LYS A 108 -7.43 -29.40 -22.45
N GLY A 109 -7.77 -29.69 -21.19
CA GLY A 109 -6.80 -30.00 -20.13
C GLY A 109 -7.26 -29.68 -18.71
N GLU A 110 -6.49 -30.11 -17.70
CA GLU A 110 -6.73 -29.87 -16.26
C GLU A 110 -6.81 -28.38 -15.89
N ILE A 111 -6.28 -27.49 -16.74
CA ILE A 111 -6.31 -26.03 -16.58
C ILE A 111 -7.75 -25.47 -16.49
N LEU A 112 -8.73 -26.18 -17.07
CA LEU A 112 -10.15 -25.78 -17.03
C LEU A 112 -10.90 -26.21 -15.76
N SER A 113 -10.24 -26.94 -14.85
CA SER A 113 -10.86 -27.41 -13.59
C SER A 113 -10.74 -26.41 -12.44
N ASP A 114 -9.98 -25.32 -12.62
CA ASP A 114 -9.86 -24.25 -11.65
C ASP A 114 -10.75 -23.07 -12.06
N ASP A 115 -11.87 -22.90 -11.35
CA ASP A 115 -12.79 -21.77 -11.54
C ASP A 115 -12.09 -20.41 -11.29
N ASN A 116 -10.88 -20.40 -10.70
CA ASN A 116 -10.05 -19.20 -10.51
C ASN A 116 -9.17 -18.83 -11.71
N PHE A 117 -9.21 -19.56 -12.83
CA PHE A 117 -8.38 -19.25 -14.00
C PHE A 117 -8.60 -17.80 -14.50
N PHE A 118 -9.84 -17.32 -14.46
CA PHE A 118 -10.21 -15.95 -14.84
C PHE A 118 -10.05 -14.91 -13.72
N LYS A 119 -9.56 -15.29 -12.54
CA LYS A 119 -9.24 -14.31 -11.49
C LYS A 119 -8.04 -13.45 -11.88
N TYR A 120 -7.20 -13.94 -12.80
CA TYR A 120 -5.95 -13.29 -13.20
C TYR A 120 -6.09 -12.33 -14.38
N THR A 121 -7.27 -12.30 -15.02
CA THR A 121 -7.58 -11.39 -16.14
C THR A 121 -8.22 -10.08 -15.67
N ASP A 122 -8.60 -9.98 -14.39
CA ASP A 122 -9.16 -8.76 -13.80
C ASP A 122 -8.19 -8.16 -12.79
N GLU A 123 -7.52 -7.09 -13.20
CA GLU A 123 -6.49 -6.40 -12.42
C GLU A 123 -7.03 -5.86 -11.08
N GLU A 124 -8.34 -5.59 -10.99
CA GLU A 124 -8.98 -5.11 -9.75
C GLU A 124 -8.98 -6.17 -8.63
N ASN A 125 -8.85 -7.47 -8.98
CA ASN A 125 -8.92 -8.57 -8.02
C ASN A 125 -7.56 -9.13 -7.59
N LEU A 126 -6.46 -8.59 -8.13
CA LEU A 126 -5.10 -9.05 -7.83
C LEU A 126 -4.57 -8.45 -6.53
N THR A 127 -4.00 -9.29 -5.68
CA THR A 127 -3.22 -8.84 -4.52
C THR A 127 -1.88 -8.25 -4.96
N GLU A 128 -1.19 -7.51 -4.09
CA GLU A 128 0.14 -6.97 -4.43
C GLU A 128 1.16 -8.09 -4.67
N THR A 129 0.99 -9.22 -3.97
CA THR A 129 1.79 -10.42 -4.20
C THR A 129 1.50 -11.04 -5.58
N ASP A 130 0.24 -11.06 -6.01
CA ASP A 130 -0.11 -11.57 -7.34
C ASP A 130 0.49 -10.68 -8.44
N LYS A 131 0.38 -9.35 -8.30
CA LYS A 131 0.96 -8.38 -9.24
C LYS A 131 2.47 -8.53 -9.34
N LEU A 132 3.18 -8.55 -8.20
CA LEU A 132 4.63 -8.75 -8.18
C LEU A 132 5.03 -10.09 -8.83
N SER A 133 4.27 -11.16 -8.55
CA SER A 133 4.55 -12.49 -9.09
C SER A 133 4.34 -12.54 -10.60
N ARG A 134 3.26 -11.93 -11.08
CA ARG A 134 2.97 -11.73 -12.51
C ARG A 134 4.11 -10.97 -13.16
N ASP A 135 4.44 -9.78 -12.67
CA ASP A 135 5.42 -8.89 -13.28
C ASP A 135 6.84 -9.51 -13.27
N LEU A 136 7.20 -10.22 -12.20
CA LEU A 136 8.45 -10.98 -12.12
C LEU A 136 8.52 -12.07 -13.21
N LEU A 137 7.49 -12.92 -13.30
CA LEU A 137 7.48 -14.05 -14.22
C LEU A 137 7.44 -13.57 -15.67
N VAL A 138 6.56 -12.63 -15.95
CA VAL A 138 6.35 -12.05 -17.27
C VAL A 138 7.61 -11.33 -17.76
N GLY A 139 8.19 -10.46 -16.93
CA GLY A 139 9.42 -9.76 -17.28
C GLY A 139 10.58 -10.72 -17.51
N TYR A 140 10.73 -11.75 -16.66
CA TYR A 140 11.75 -12.79 -16.83
C TYR A 140 11.60 -13.54 -18.15
N LEU A 141 10.40 -14.04 -18.47
CA LEU A 141 10.15 -14.84 -19.67
C LEU A 141 10.37 -14.02 -20.94
N SER A 142 9.93 -12.77 -20.94
CA SER A 142 10.06 -11.87 -22.08
C SER A 142 11.51 -11.51 -22.37
N MET A 143 12.29 -11.22 -21.32
CA MET A 143 13.73 -10.97 -21.43
C MET A 143 14.52 -12.24 -21.80
N LYS A 144 14.03 -13.42 -21.43
CA LYS A 144 14.66 -14.69 -21.84
C LYS A 144 14.38 -15.01 -23.31
N LYS A 145 13.15 -14.78 -23.78
CA LYS A 145 12.72 -14.99 -25.18
C LYS A 145 13.53 -14.13 -26.15
N ASN A 146 13.79 -12.87 -25.81
CA ASN A 146 14.56 -11.94 -26.64
C ASN A 146 16.08 -11.97 -26.38
N GLY A 147 16.55 -12.82 -25.46
CA GLY A 147 17.97 -12.99 -25.13
C GLY A 147 18.61 -11.83 -24.34
N SER A 148 17.81 -10.89 -23.83
CA SER A 148 18.29 -9.67 -23.14
C SER A 148 18.42 -9.81 -21.62
N PHE A 149 18.02 -10.95 -21.04
CA PHE A 149 17.97 -11.12 -19.57
C PHE A 149 19.32 -10.88 -18.88
N GLU A 150 20.43 -11.41 -19.41
CA GLU A 150 21.73 -11.26 -18.74
C GLU A 150 22.22 -9.81 -18.67
N GLU A 151 21.88 -9.00 -19.67
CA GLU A 151 22.22 -7.57 -19.73
C GLU A 151 21.32 -6.75 -18.78
N ASN A 152 20.03 -7.10 -18.70
CA ASN A 152 19.02 -6.26 -18.05
C ASN A 152 18.62 -6.73 -16.63
N LYS A 153 19.08 -7.90 -16.16
CA LYS A 153 18.63 -8.50 -14.89
C LYS A 153 18.72 -7.57 -13.68
N THR A 154 19.77 -6.75 -13.57
CA THR A 154 19.94 -5.85 -12.43
C THR A 154 18.89 -4.74 -12.44
N GLN A 155 18.66 -4.14 -13.61
CA GLN A 155 17.64 -3.09 -13.78
C GLN A 155 16.24 -3.64 -13.55
N PHE A 156 15.97 -4.85 -14.03
CA PHE A 156 14.71 -5.54 -13.82
C PHE A 156 14.42 -5.82 -12.34
N ILE A 157 15.38 -6.37 -11.59
CA ILE A 157 15.20 -6.59 -10.15
C ILE A 157 15.06 -5.25 -9.40
N GLN A 158 15.76 -4.22 -9.86
CA GLN A 158 15.66 -2.88 -9.27
C GLN A 158 14.27 -2.25 -9.50
N SER A 159 13.67 -2.40 -10.70
CA SER A 159 12.32 -1.89 -10.96
C SER A 159 11.30 -2.58 -10.08
N LEU A 160 11.31 -3.92 -10.01
CA LEU A 160 10.41 -4.68 -9.14
C LEU A 160 10.54 -4.27 -7.67
N SER A 161 11.77 -4.00 -7.21
CA SER A 161 12.01 -3.54 -5.83
C SER A 161 11.49 -2.12 -5.60
N GLN A 162 11.54 -1.26 -6.62
CA GLN A 162 10.99 0.08 -6.57
C GLN A 162 9.46 0.04 -6.52
N ASP A 163 8.82 -0.83 -7.31
CA ASP A 163 7.37 -1.00 -7.32
C ASP A 163 6.86 -1.39 -5.92
N VAL A 164 7.51 -2.37 -5.27
CA VAL A 164 7.22 -2.76 -3.88
C VAL A 164 7.39 -1.59 -2.90
N THR A 165 8.36 -0.71 -3.15
CA THR A 165 8.58 0.48 -2.32
C THR A 165 7.50 1.54 -2.55
N GLU A 166 7.04 1.73 -3.79
CA GLU A 166 6.01 2.70 -4.15
C GLU A 166 4.63 2.32 -3.61
N ILE A 167 4.28 1.03 -3.60
CA ILE A 167 3.06 0.49 -2.95
C ILE A 167 2.96 0.97 -1.50
N SER A 168 4.09 1.10 -0.80
CA SER A 168 4.11 1.56 0.59
C SER A 168 4.00 3.08 0.78
N LYS A 169 4.10 3.86 -0.30
CA LYS A 169 4.08 5.34 -0.28
C LYS A 169 2.76 5.92 -0.76
N GLU A 170 1.93 5.15 -1.45
CA GLU A 170 0.60 5.59 -1.87
C GLU A 170 -0.34 5.70 -0.68
N LYS A 171 -1.13 6.77 -0.66
CA LYS A 171 -2.26 6.88 0.26
C LYS A 171 -3.22 5.73 -0.02
N SER A 172 -3.46 4.87 0.96
CA SER A 172 -4.26 3.67 0.79
C SER A 172 -5.68 3.84 1.33
N GLY A 173 -5.90 4.85 2.18
CA GLY A 173 -7.18 5.11 2.83
C GLY A 173 -7.99 6.26 2.21
N LYS A 174 -9.13 6.56 2.84
CA LYS A 174 -9.98 7.69 2.44
C LYS A 174 -9.22 9.00 2.65
N PHE A 175 -9.34 9.91 1.69
CA PHE A 175 -8.85 11.28 1.85
C PHE A 175 -9.95 12.16 2.44
N TYR A 176 -9.78 12.54 3.71
CA TYR A 176 -10.66 13.46 4.41
C TYR A 176 -10.25 14.90 4.15
N THR A 177 -11.25 15.72 3.82
CA THR A 177 -11.07 17.15 3.59
C THR A 177 -11.88 17.95 4.61
N SER A 178 -11.87 19.28 4.49
CA SER A 178 -12.71 20.15 5.31
C SER A 178 -14.20 19.81 5.23
N THR A 179 -14.68 19.20 4.14
CA THR A 179 -16.09 18.80 4.00
C THR A 179 -16.46 17.60 4.87
N ASP A 180 -15.47 16.80 5.28
CA ASP A 180 -15.67 15.64 6.15
C ASP A 180 -15.58 16.00 7.65
N ILE A 181 -15.26 17.25 7.99
CA ILE A 181 -15.00 17.69 9.36
C ILE A 181 -16.10 18.63 9.87
N ASN A 182 -16.51 18.45 11.12
CA ASN A 182 -17.47 19.33 11.80
C ASN A 182 -16.80 20.64 12.26
N ILE A 183 -16.62 21.58 11.32
CA ILE A 183 -15.92 22.85 11.59
C ILE A 183 -16.82 23.83 12.34
N ILE A 184 -16.27 24.49 13.35
CA ILE A 184 -16.88 25.65 14.00
C ILE A 184 -16.05 26.91 13.73
N ASP A 185 -16.69 27.96 13.21
CA ASP A 185 -16.03 29.24 12.83
C ASP A 185 -15.59 30.09 14.02
N ASN A 186 -15.71 29.57 15.25
CA ASN A 186 -15.49 30.29 16.48
C ASN A 186 -14.27 29.73 17.22
N ASN A 187 -13.21 30.54 17.34
CA ASN A 187 -11.98 30.20 18.03
C ASN A 187 -11.98 30.68 19.50
N LYS A 188 -13.15 30.67 20.15
CA LYS A 188 -13.25 30.99 21.58
C LYS A 188 -12.48 29.97 22.40
N LYS A 189 -11.85 30.46 23.47
CA LYS A 189 -11.10 29.63 24.42
C LYS A 189 -11.91 28.43 24.94
N SER A 190 -13.20 28.61 25.24
CA SER A 190 -14.08 27.52 25.70
C SER A 190 -14.25 26.39 24.69
N ASP A 191 -14.29 26.73 23.40
CA ASP A 191 -14.48 25.77 22.31
C ASP A 191 -13.18 25.01 22.04
N ILE A 192 -12.04 25.70 22.12
CA ILE A 192 -10.70 25.09 22.06
C ILE A 192 -10.47 24.12 23.23
N GLU A 193 -10.85 24.49 24.46
CA GLU A 193 -10.76 23.60 25.63
C GLU A 193 -11.67 22.37 25.49
N THR A 194 -12.86 22.55 24.91
CA THR A 194 -13.79 21.45 24.63
C THR A 194 -13.22 20.49 23.59
N TYR A 195 -12.68 21.03 22.49
CA TYR A 195 -11.96 20.25 21.48
C TYR A 195 -10.82 19.45 22.13
N LYS A 196 -9.96 20.11 22.92
CA LYS A 196 -8.80 19.49 23.58
C LYS A 196 -9.22 18.33 24.49
N LYS A 197 -10.26 18.53 25.30
CA LYS A 197 -10.78 17.47 26.19
C LYS A 197 -11.30 16.27 25.41
N ASN A 198 -12.07 16.50 24.35
CA ASN A 198 -12.62 15.42 23.53
C ASN A 198 -11.50 14.66 22.82
N PHE A 199 -10.57 15.39 22.20
CA PHE A 199 -9.42 14.82 21.51
C PHE A 199 -8.55 13.95 22.42
N ILE A 200 -8.13 14.49 23.58
CA ILE A 200 -7.34 13.73 24.57
C ILE A 200 -8.12 12.52 25.08
N GLY A 201 -9.42 12.68 25.31
CA GLY A 201 -10.29 11.58 25.73
C GLY A 201 -10.24 10.41 24.76
N ILE A 202 -10.28 10.67 23.44
CA ILE A 202 -10.14 9.63 22.41
C ILE A 202 -8.74 9.02 22.44
N MET A 203 -7.70 9.86 22.48
CA MET A 203 -6.31 9.39 22.45
C MET A 203 -5.93 8.54 23.68
N MET A 204 -6.61 8.72 24.82
CA MET A 204 -6.40 7.88 26.01
C MET A 204 -6.88 6.43 25.82
N PHE A 205 -7.71 6.13 24.82
CA PHE A 205 -8.13 4.77 24.51
C PHE A 205 -7.11 4.00 23.65
N SER A 206 -6.01 4.62 23.21
CA SER A 206 -5.05 3.94 22.35
C SER A 206 -4.27 2.83 23.08
N ASN A 207 -4.17 1.65 22.47
CA ASN A 207 -3.15 0.66 22.84
C ASN A 207 -1.75 1.18 22.53
N ASP A 208 -0.73 0.60 23.17
CA ASP A 208 0.67 0.81 22.82
C ASP A 208 0.90 0.44 21.34
N PRO A 209 1.26 1.40 20.45
CA PRO A 209 1.45 1.12 19.03
C PRO A 209 2.51 0.04 18.74
N SER A 210 3.41 -0.23 19.70
CA SER A 210 4.41 -1.29 19.60
C SER A 210 3.82 -2.70 19.71
N GLN A 211 2.60 -2.85 20.27
CA GLN A 211 1.92 -4.14 20.33
C GLN A 211 1.61 -4.68 18.95
N ASP A 212 1.09 -3.87 18.03
CA ASP A 212 0.72 -4.34 16.69
C ASP A 212 1.94 -4.84 15.91
N ILE A 213 3.08 -4.15 16.05
CA ILE A 213 4.35 -4.57 15.44
C ILE A 213 4.83 -5.88 16.07
N SER A 214 4.69 -6.05 17.39
CA SER A 214 5.05 -7.30 18.06
C SER A 214 4.15 -8.47 17.63
N ILE A 215 2.83 -8.27 17.56
CA ILE A 215 1.86 -9.26 17.09
C ILE A 215 2.21 -9.69 15.67
N PHE A 216 2.46 -8.71 14.80
CA PHE A 216 2.82 -8.97 13.41
C PHE A 216 4.13 -9.77 13.30
N ARG A 217 5.19 -9.34 14.00
CA ARG A 217 6.48 -10.05 14.02
C ARG A 217 6.32 -11.48 14.52
N ASP A 218 5.61 -11.66 15.63
CA ASP A 218 5.43 -12.97 16.26
C ASP A 218 4.55 -13.88 15.38
N ALA A 219 3.59 -13.32 14.65
CA ALA A 219 2.81 -14.05 13.66
C ALA A 219 3.67 -14.54 12.49
N LEU A 220 4.58 -13.70 11.95
CA LEU A 220 5.50 -14.11 10.90
C LEU A 220 6.49 -15.17 11.36
N GLN A 221 7.07 -15.01 12.56
CA GLN A 221 8.05 -15.96 13.10
C GLN A 221 7.46 -17.35 13.35
N ASN A 222 6.17 -17.42 13.69
CA ASN A 222 5.48 -18.66 14.02
C ASN A 222 4.52 -19.14 12.91
N GLU A 223 4.48 -18.46 11.77
CA GLU A 223 3.55 -18.71 10.65
C GLU A 223 2.09 -18.87 11.13
N SER A 224 1.68 -18.06 12.12
CA SER A 224 0.47 -18.27 12.90
C SER A 224 -0.66 -17.34 12.47
N SER A 225 -1.64 -17.89 11.75
CA SER A 225 -2.89 -17.20 11.41
C SER A 225 -3.70 -16.78 12.65
N LYS A 226 -3.55 -17.52 13.75
CA LYS A 226 -4.16 -17.16 15.04
C LYS A 226 -3.49 -15.93 15.65
N GLU A 227 -2.17 -15.82 15.55
CA GLU A 227 -1.45 -14.69 16.11
C GLU A 227 -1.78 -13.40 15.34
N ILE A 228 -1.78 -13.47 14.00
CA ILE A 228 -2.10 -12.28 13.17
C ILE A 228 -3.54 -11.80 13.39
N SER A 229 -4.48 -12.71 13.71
CA SER A 229 -5.87 -12.34 14.04
C SER A 229 -6.02 -11.44 15.27
N LYS A 230 -5.00 -11.34 16.12
CA LYS A 230 -5.03 -10.41 17.26
C LYS A 230 -5.07 -8.94 16.81
N LEU A 231 -4.59 -8.64 15.60
CA LEU A 231 -4.70 -7.28 15.02
C LEU A 231 -6.16 -6.86 14.79
N ASP A 232 -7.12 -7.79 14.68
CA ASP A 232 -8.54 -7.48 14.48
C ASP A 232 -9.09 -6.60 15.63
N SER A 233 -8.58 -6.80 16.85
CA SER A 233 -8.94 -5.98 18.01
C SER A 233 -8.36 -4.56 17.92
N SER A 234 -7.12 -4.42 17.45
CA SER A 234 -6.48 -3.12 17.23
C SER A 234 -7.18 -2.34 16.11
N ILE A 235 -7.49 -2.99 14.99
CA ILE A 235 -8.22 -2.40 13.87
C ILE A 235 -9.58 -1.87 14.34
N SER A 236 -10.36 -2.69 15.03
CA SER A 236 -11.69 -2.30 15.54
C SER A 236 -11.61 -1.09 16.49
N LEU A 237 -10.59 -1.04 17.34
CA LEU A 237 -10.35 0.08 18.24
C LEU A 237 -10.00 1.36 17.47
N TYR A 238 -9.11 1.27 16.48
CA TYR A 238 -8.71 2.42 15.69
C TYR A 238 -9.84 2.94 14.81
N GLU A 239 -10.65 2.07 14.20
CA GLU A 239 -11.84 2.49 13.46
C GLU A 239 -12.84 3.21 14.36
N TYR A 240 -13.07 2.71 15.59
CA TYR A 240 -13.88 3.41 16.58
C TYR A 240 -13.29 4.79 16.94
N MET A 241 -11.98 4.87 17.17
CA MET A 241 -11.31 6.15 17.46
C MET A 241 -11.45 7.12 16.29
N MET A 242 -11.31 6.65 15.05
CA MET A 242 -11.46 7.45 13.85
C MET A 242 -12.88 8.02 13.73
N GLU A 243 -13.91 7.20 13.94
CA GLU A 243 -15.30 7.66 14.00
C GLU A 243 -15.47 8.80 15.02
N LYS A 244 -14.87 8.66 16.20
CA LYS A 244 -14.93 9.70 17.23
C LYS A 244 -14.13 10.95 16.89
N LEU A 245 -13.00 10.82 16.20
CA LEU A 245 -12.20 11.97 15.75
C LEU A 245 -12.99 12.82 14.75
N LEU A 246 -13.66 12.18 13.79
CA LEU A 246 -14.46 12.85 12.77
C LEU A 246 -15.70 13.57 13.34
N ASP A 247 -16.25 13.09 14.46
CA ASP A 247 -17.40 13.71 15.14
C ASP A 247 -17.05 14.94 16.00
N ILE A 248 -15.75 15.18 16.26
CA ILE A 248 -15.32 16.33 17.07
C ILE A 248 -15.70 17.63 16.34
N LYS A 249 -16.30 18.57 17.08
CA LYS A 249 -16.41 19.97 16.64
C LYS A 249 -15.04 20.64 16.64
N VAL A 250 -14.51 20.96 15.47
CA VAL A 250 -13.15 21.47 15.28
C VAL A 250 -13.15 22.98 15.09
N PRO A 251 -12.57 23.78 16.00
CA PRO A 251 -12.32 25.19 15.77
C PRO A 251 -11.53 25.40 14.48
N SER A 252 -11.92 26.40 13.68
CA SER A 252 -11.28 26.66 12.38
C SER A 252 -9.76 26.87 12.46
N SER A 253 -9.25 27.36 13.59
CA SER A 253 -7.79 27.49 13.84
C SER A 253 -7.05 26.15 13.99
N LEU A 254 -7.75 25.06 14.32
CA LEU A 254 -7.18 23.72 14.54
C LEU A 254 -7.40 22.78 13.36
N LEU A 255 -8.16 23.21 12.34
CA LEU A 255 -8.58 22.37 11.22
C LEU A 255 -7.42 21.69 10.51
N GLN A 256 -6.35 22.42 10.19
CA GLN A 256 -5.21 21.85 9.46
C GLN A 256 -4.50 20.76 10.25
N SER A 257 -4.20 21.00 11.53
CA SER A 257 -3.57 20.00 12.39
C SER A 257 -4.49 18.79 12.58
N HIS A 258 -5.79 19.01 12.72
CA HIS A 258 -6.77 17.93 12.82
C HIS A 258 -6.85 17.10 11.53
N LEU A 259 -6.84 17.73 10.36
CA LEU A 259 -6.85 17.04 9.05
C LEU A 259 -5.60 16.17 8.86
N ILE A 260 -4.42 16.66 9.26
CA ILE A 260 -3.17 15.87 9.23
C ILE A 260 -3.35 14.63 10.11
N ILE A 261 -3.85 14.81 11.33
CA ILE A 261 -4.05 13.73 12.29
C ILE A 261 -5.02 12.68 11.72
N VAL A 262 -6.23 13.05 11.31
CA VAL A 262 -7.22 12.07 10.85
C VAL A 262 -6.76 11.34 9.58
N ASN A 263 -6.17 12.05 8.61
CA ASN A 263 -5.72 11.39 7.38
C ASN A 263 -4.54 10.44 7.64
N SER A 264 -3.57 10.83 8.49
CA SER A 264 -2.49 9.93 8.88
C SER A 264 -2.99 8.73 9.71
N PHE A 265 -4.01 8.94 10.53
CA PHE A 265 -4.59 7.88 11.34
C PHE A 265 -5.37 6.87 10.49
N ASP A 266 -6.05 7.33 9.43
CA ASP A 266 -6.67 6.46 8.43
C ASP A 266 -5.64 5.56 7.75
N ASP A 267 -4.51 6.12 7.32
CA ASP A 267 -3.45 5.34 6.68
C ASP A 267 -2.74 4.40 7.68
N MET A 268 -2.70 4.72 8.98
CA MET A 268 -2.30 3.77 10.02
C MET A 268 -3.29 2.59 10.14
N ILE A 269 -4.60 2.86 10.05
CA ILE A 269 -5.64 1.81 10.06
C ILE A 269 -5.47 0.91 8.84
N GLU A 270 -5.34 1.47 7.65
CA GLU A 270 -5.15 0.71 6.40
C GLU A 270 -3.84 -0.07 6.38
N GLY A 271 -2.75 0.52 6.89
CA GLY A 271 -1.49 -0.20 7.09
C GLY A 271 -1.65 -1.41 8.01
N THR A 272 -2.45 -1.27 9.07
CA THR A 272 -2.74 -2.36 10.02
C THR A 272 -3.64 -3.45 9.41
N LYS A 273 -4.61 -3.08 8.56
CA LYS A 273 -5.43 -4.02 7.79
C LYS A 273 -4.61 -4.80 6.75
N LYS A 274 -3.70 -4.12 6.05
CA LYS A 274 -2.74 -4.77 5.15
C LYS A 274 -1.86 -5.75 5.93
N MET A 275 -1.27 -5.32 7.05
CA MET A 275 -0.50 -6.19 7.95
C MET A 275 -1.29 -7.44 8.36
N ARG A 276 -2.59 -7.28 8.69
CA ARG A 276 -3.49 -8.38 9.06
C ARG A 276 -3.65 -9.45 7.98
N ASN A 277 -3.41 -9.09 6.71
CA ASN A 277 -3.54 -9.98 5.56
C ASN A 277 -2.20 -10.55 5.06
N VAL A 278 -1.09 -10.35 5.78
CA VAL A 278 0.26 -10.79 5.32
C VAL A 278 0.40 -12.27 5.00
N MET A 279 -0.42 -13.13 5.62
CA MET A 279 -0.38 -14.58 5.34
C MET A 279 -1.04 -14.94 4.00
N ILE A 280 -1.88 -14.06 3.47
CA ILE A 280 -2.61 -14.22 2.20
C ILE A 280 -1.92 -13.38 1.11
N ASP A 281 -1.51 -12.16 1.46
CA ASP A 281 -0.79 -11.23 0.60
C ASP A 281 0.49 -10.74 1.30
N PRO A 282 1.60 -11.52 1.26
CA PRO A 282 2.85 -11.15 1.91
C PRO A 282 3.39 -9.78 1.51
N ILE A 283 3.37 -9.43 0.22
CA ILE A 283 3.86 -8.14 -0.27
C ILE A 283 2.96 -7.01 0.21
N GLY A 284 1.63 -7.17 0.09
CA GLY A 284 0.68 -6.20 0.63
C GLY A 284 0.83 -6.03 2.14
N GLY A 285 1.00 -7.13 2.89
CA GLY A 285 1.20 -7.10 4.33
C GLY A 285 2.50 -6.42 4.77
N LEU A 286 3.61 -6.66 4.06
CA LEU A 286 4.87 -5.96 4.29
C LEU A 286 4.76 -4.46 3.94
N SER A 287 4.08 -4.12 2.83
CA SER A 287 3.81 -2.73 2.47
C SER A 287 2.98 -2.02 3.55
N GLY A 288 2.07 -2.74 4.20
CA GLY A 288 1.25 -2.24 5.31
C GLY A 288 2.06 -1.79 6.52
N ILE A 289 3.16 -2.47 6.83
CA ILE A 289 4.08 -2.06 7.91
C ILE A 289 4.70 -0.71 7.58
N ASN A 290 5.23 -0.57 6.36
CA ASN A 290 5.88 0.66 5.92
C ASN A 290 4.89 1.82 5.90
N LEU A 291 3.67 1.59 5.39
CA LEU A 291 2.59 2.58 5.41
C LEU A 291 2.25 3.00 6.84
N ARG A 292 2.08 2.04 7.76
CA ARG A 292 1.77 2.32 9.16
C ARG A 292 2.87 3.15 9.82
N ILE A 293 4.14 2.75 9.70
CA ILE A 293 5.28 3.47 10.30
C ILE A 293 5.39 4.88 9.73
N ALA A 294 5.31 5.03 8.41
CA ALA A 294 5.35 6.33 7.76
C ALA A 294 4.20 7.24 8.21
N SER A 295 3.01 6.66 8.40
CA SER A 295 1.82 7.41 8.82
C SER A 295 1.87 7.78 10.30
N GLU A 296 2.47 6.95 11.15
CA GLU A 296 2.73 7.27 12.56
C GLU A 296 3.65 8.50 12.70
N GLU A 297 4.68 8.63 11.86
CA GLU A 297 5.53 9.83 11.85
C GLU A 297 4.72 11.09 11.49
N VAL A 298 3.85 11.01 10.49
CA VAL A 298 2.98 12.13 10.08
C VAL A 298 1.95 12.45 11.17
N PHE A 299 1.41 11.43 11.82
CA PHE A 299 0.50 11.57 12.95
C PHE A 299 1.14 12.34 14.11
N LEU A 300 2.39 11.99 14.47
CA LEU A 300 3.16 12.72 15.49
C LEU A 300 3.44 14.17 15.09
N VAL A 301 3.70 14.45 13.81
CA VAL A 301 3.81 15.82 13.30
C VAL A 301 2.50 16.59 13.48
N GLY A 302 1.36 15.97 13.17
CA GLY A 302 0.03 16.52 13.39
C GLY A 302 -0.23 16.85 14.86
N LEU A 303 0.14 15.93 15.77
CA LEU A 303 0.05 16.15 17.22
C LEU A 303 0.91 17.30 17.72
N ASN A 304 2.16 17.41 17.24
CA ASN A 304 3.05 18.50 17.61
C ASN A 304 2.48 19.86 17.14
N LYS A 305 2.05 19.93 15.88
CA LYS A 305 1.38 21.13 15.35
C LYS A 305 0.13 21.50 16.13
N LEU A 306 -0.65 20.50 16.56
CA LEU A 306 -1.82 20.74 17.39
C LEU A 306 -1.43 21.30 18.76
N ASN A 307 -0.42 20.70 19.40
CA ASN A 307 0.05 21.15 20.72
C ASN A 307 0.59 22.59 20.69
N ASP A 308 1.36 22.95 19.66
CA ASP A 308 1.91 24.31 19.47
C ASP A 308 0.81 25.39 19.37
N ILE A 309 -0.39 25.02 18.89
CA ILE A 309 -1.53 25.94 18.83
C ILE A 309 -2.28 25.97 20.17
N LEU A 310 -2.38 24.83 20.86
CA LEU A 310 -3.07 24.72 22.14
C LEU A 310 -2.31 25.36 23.32
N GLU A 311 -0.99 25.56 23.20
CA GLU A 311 -0.16 26.22 24.22
C GLU A 311 -0.09 27.74 24.09
N LYS A 312 -0.58 28.32 22.98
CA LYS A 312 -0.65 29.77 22.74
C LYS A 312 -1.93 30.39 23.29
#